data_AF-A0AA41Q433-F1
#
_entry.id   AF-A0AA41Q433-F1
#
_cell.length_a   1.000
_cell.length_b   1.000
_cell.length_c   1.000
_cell.angle_alpha   90.00
_cell.angle_beta   90.00
_cell.angle_gamma   90.00
#
_symmetry.space_group_name_H-M   'P 1'
#
loop_
_entity.id
_entity.type
_entity.pdbx_description
1 polymer ?
#
loop_
_entity_poly.entity_id
_entity_poly.type
_entity_poly.pdbx_seq_one_letter_code
_entity_poly.pdbx_strand_id
1 'polypeptide(L)'
;MAIPRFATHSWAVRRALANRESFRTYGAFRAALGEPASRGRLPAEWWDVIRDHRGRIRYTVYSYVTPIAWVLDDDTVVVPQVRYSITTSGHQGLLYALNAEADSFPLDMPRRAWAPMRAPESWGWPLATECPADPTALPQEPMFPAAPMRAHGDDPVPPAAVVLARIQAALEAVASEPPPSLFFDGPDSLLDAPDLAYSAEWCGTASTG
;
A
#
# COMPACT_ATOMS: atom_id res chain seq x y z
N MET A 1 13.91 19.93 -4.46
CA MET A 1 13.60 19.71 -3.03
C MET A 1 14.09 18.33 -2.63
N ALA A 2 14.58 18.15 -1.40
CA ALA A 2 14.99 16.84 -0.91
C ALA A 2 13.75 15.97 -0.63
N ILE A 3 13.75 14.70 -1.07
CA ILE A 3 12.65 13.77 -0.83
C ILE A 3 12.75 13.28 0.63
N PRO A 4 11.70 13.45 1.46
CA PRO A 4 11.74 13.05 2.86
C PRO A 4 11.92 11.53 3.01
N ARG A 5 12.55 11.14 4.13
CA ARG A 5 12.81 9.73 4.45
C ARG A 5 12.17 9.32 5.77
N PHE A 6 11.38 8.25 5.74
CA PHE A 6 10.62 7.77 6.90
C PHE A 6 10.92 6.31 7.26
N ALA A 7 10.51 5.87 8.45
CA ALA A 7 10.39 4.45 8.75
C ALA A 7 9.16 3.86 8.05
N THR A 8 9.27 2.66 7.45
CA THR A 8 8.24 2.11 6.56
C THR A 8 6.84 2.05 7.18
N HIS A 9 6.73 1.69 8.46
CA HIS A 9 5.44 1.56 9.14
C HIS A 9 5.07 2.76 10.02
N SER A 10 5.71 3.92 9.83
CA SER A 10 5.40 5.11 10.62
C SER A 10 4.05 5.74 10.24
N TRP A 11 3.50 6.56 11.13
CA TRP A 11 2.33 7.39 10.80
C TRP A 11 2.66 8.41 9.71
N ALA A 12 3.89 8.94 9.68
CA ALA A 12 4.34 9.86 8.65
C ALA A 12 4.24 9.28 7.23
N VAL A 13 4.54 7.99 7.03
CA VAL A 13 4.37 7.33 5.72
C VAL A 13 2.90 7.30 5.30
N ARG A 14 1.98 6.99 6.23
CA ARG A 14 0.55 6.93 5.93
C ARG A 14 -0.01 8.31 5.61
N ARG A 15 0.44 9.35 6.32
CA ARG A 15 0.12 10.75 6.00
C ARG A 15 0.64 11.17 4.64
N ALA A 16 1.89 10.83 4.32
CA ALA A 16 2.47 11.12 3.02
C ALA A 16 1.70 10.42 1.88
N LEU A 17 1.21 9.19 2.10
CA LEU A 17 0.32 8.50 1.15
C LEU A 17 -1.01 9.25 0.99
N ALA A 18 -1.68 9.61 2.09
CA ALA A 18 -2.95 10.35 2.05
C ALA A 18 -2.82 11.69 1.31
N ASN A 19 -1.73 12.43 1.56
CA ASN A 19 -1.42 13.69 0.88
C ASN A 19 -0.87 13.52 -0.54
N ARG A 20 -0.66 12.29 -1.02
CA ARG A 20 0.00 11.98 -2.31
C ARG A 20 1.38 12.65 -2.44
N GLU A 21 2.09 12.77 -1.33
CA GLU A 21 3.43 13.35 -1.26
C GLU A 21 4.49 12.33 -1.69
N SER A 22 5.54 12.80 -2.36
CA SER A 22 6.68 11.95 -2.68
C SER A 22 7.52 11.67 -1.43
N PHE A 23 7.86 10.40 -1.19
CA PHE A 23 8.69 10.01 -0.05
C PHE A 23 9.54 8.78 -0.37
N ARG A 24 10.52 8.52 0.48
CA ARG A 24 11.26 7.26 0.54
C ARG A 24 11.23 6.71 1.96
N THR A 25 11.42 5.41 2.13
CA THR A 25 11.65 4.83 3.45
C THR A 25 13.09 4.37 3.60
N TYR A 26 13.46 3.91 4.80
CA TYR A 26 14.71 3.18 4.99
C TYR A 26 14.70 1.82 4.28
N GLY A 27 13.51 1.27 4.00
CA GLY A 27 13.33 0.04 3.22
C GLY A 27 13.08 0.32 1.74
N ALA A 28 12.47 -0.66 1.07
CA ALA A 28 12.17 -0.63 -0.36
C ALA A 28 10.82 0.04 -0.69
N PHE A 29 10.21 0.77 0.25
CA PHE A 29 8.92 1.42 0.02
C PHE A 29 9.14 2.90 -0.33
N ARG A 30 8.49 3.36 -1.40
CA ARG A 30 8.60 4.75 -1.84
C ARG A 30 7.39 5.14 -2.68
N ALA A 31 7.18 6.45 -2.82
CA ALA A 31 6.20 6.98 -3.74
C ALA A 31 6.75 8.21 -4.47
N ALA A 32 6.27 8.42 -5.69
CA ALA A 32 6.69 9.51 -6.54
C ALA A 32 5.51 10.05 -7.35
N LEU A 33 5.57 11.33 -7.70
CA LEU A 33 4.63 11.93 -8.64
C LEU A 33 4.87 11.41 -10.06
N GLY A 34 3.78 11.29 -10.81
CA GLY A 34 3.76 10.88 -12.21
C GLY A 34 3.78 9.37 -12.44
N GLU A 35 4.04 9.03 -13.71
CA GLU A 35 3.97 7.67 -14.25
C GLU A 35 5.06 6.74 -13.69
N PRO A 36 4.79 5.42 -13.65
CA PRO A 36 5.78 4.43 -13.30
C PRO A 36 6.96 4.41 -14.29
N ALA A 37 8.17 4.61 -13.76
CA ALA A 37 9.38 4.57 -14.59
C ALA A 37 9.75 3.15 -15.08
N SER A 38 9.23 2.10 -14.43
CA SER A 38 9.50 0.71 -14.77
C SER A 38 8.34 -0.19 -14.35
N ARG A 39 8.17 -1.29 -15.09
CA ARG A 39 7.23 -2.37 -14.78
C ARG A 39 7.65 -3.18 -13.54
N GLY A 40 8.95 -3.31 -13.26
CA GLY A 40 9.44 -4.19 -12.20
C GLY A 40 8.93 -5.63 -12.37
N ARG A 41 8.31 -6.18 -11.31
CA ARG A 41 7.68 -7.51 -11.31
C ARG A 41 6.16 -7.48 -11.52
N LEU A 42 5.61 -6.38 -12.01
CA LEU A 42 4.19 -6.27 -12.32
C LEU A 42 3.84 -7.22 -13.50
N PRO A 43 2.77 -8.01 -13.42
CA PRO A 43 2.27 -8.80 -14.54
C PRO A 43 1.95 -7.95 -15.78
N ALA A 44 1.94 -8.57 -16.95
CA ALA A 44 1.80 -7.86 -18.23
C ALA A 44 0.44 -7.17 -18.35
N GLU A 45 -0.62 -7.85 -17.94
CA GLU A 45 -2.00 -7.36 -17.96
C GLU A 45 -2.16 -6.06 -17.16
N TRP A 46 -1.49 -5.94 -16.02
CA TRP A 46 -1.52 -4.71 -15.22
C TRP A 46 -0.63 -3.61 -15.80
N TRP A 47 0.42 -3.98 -16.54
CA TRP A 47 1.22 -3.00 -17.26
C TRP A 47 0.46 -2.40 -18.43
N ASP A 48 -0.37 -3.18 -19.11
CA ASP A 48 -1.26 -2.68 -20.15
C ASP A 48 -2.29 -1.69 -19.58
N VAL A 49 -2.89 -2.00 -18.42
CA VAL A 49 -3.75 -1.05 -17.70
C VAL A 49 -3.04 0.27 -17.36
N ILE A 50 -1.75 0.23 -16.99
CA ILE A 50 -0.97 1.46 -16.76
C ILE A 50 -0.79 2.25 -18.06
N ARG A 51 -0.56 1.57 -19.19
CA ARG A 51 -0.40 2.21 -20.50
C ARG A 51 -1.71 2.84 -20.97
N ASP A 52 -2.85 2.24 -20.67
CA ASP A 52 -4.17 2.79 -20.97
C ASP A 52 -4.45 4.06 -20.15
N HIS A 53 -3.92 4.14 -18.93
CA HIS A 53 -4.00 5.33 -18.07
C HIS A 53 -2.89 6.36 -18.28
N ARG A 54 -2.06 6.20 -19.31
CA ARG A 54 -0.94 7.11 -19.57
C ARG A 54 -1.41 8.55 -19.72
N GLY A 55 -0.67 9.51 -19.18
CA GLY A 55 -1.05 10.92 -19.10
C GLY A 55 -2.03 11.26 -17.97
N ARG A 56 -2.73 10.27 -17.40
CA ARG A 56 -3.66 10.46 -16.28
C ARG A 56 -3.05 10.13 -14.92
N ILE A 57 -1.98 9.34 -14.87
CA ILE A 57 -1.34 8.94 -13.60
C ILE A 57 -0.62 10.13 -12.96
N ARG A 58 -1.09 10.55 -11.78
CA ARG A 58 -0.51 11.66 -11.00
C ARG A 58 0.43 11.21 -9.90
N TYR A 59 0.23 10.00 -9.38
CA TYR A 59 1.01 9.49 -8.25
C TYR A 59 1.20 7.99 -8.38
N THR A 60 2.41 7.50 -8.09
CA THR A 60 2.74 6.08 -8.14
C THR A 60 3.45 5.64 -6.86
N VAL A 61 2.99 4.54 -6.28
CA VAL A 61 3.58 3.90 -5.10
C VAL A 61 4.33 2.64 -5.52
N TYR A 62 5.53 2.45 -4.98
CA TYR A 62 6.43 1.35 -5.34
C TYR A 62 6.82 0.51 -4.14
N SER A 63 6.94 -0.80 -4.38
CA SER A 63 7.72 -1.74 -3.58
C SER A 63 8.93 -2.17 -4.40
N TYR A 64 10.13 -1.83 -3.95
CA TYR A 64 11.37 -1.88 -4.74
C TYR A 64 11.21 -1.06 -6.03
N VAL A 65 11.24 -1.73 -7.18
CA VAL A 65 11.02 -1.16 -8.51
C VAL A 65 9.62 -1.46 -9.05
N THR A 66 8.84 -2.29 -8.37
CA THR A 66 7.51 -2.71 -8.81
C THR A 66 6.47 -1.67 -8.39
N PRO A 67 5.69 -1.09 -9.31
CA PRO A 67 4.54 -0.28 -8.94
C PRO A 67 3.47 -1.17 -8.31
N ILE A 68 2.98 -0.78 -7.14
CA ILE A 68 2.00 -1.53 -6.34
C ILE A 68 0.70 -0.76 -6.11
N ALA A 69 0.67 0.53 -6.47
CA ALA A 69 -0.54 1.32 -6.63
C ALA A 69 -0.23 2.56 -7.49
N TRP A 70 -1.24 3.12 -8.13
CA TRP A 70 -1.18 4.44 -8.74
C TRP A 70 -2.51 5.18 -8.58
N VAL A 71 -2.44 6.51 -8.62
CA VAL A 71 -3.58 7.41 -8.50
C VAL A 71 -3.70 8.20 -9.80
N LEU A 72 -4.91 8.21 -10.34
CA LEU A 72 -5.25 8.95 -11.56
C LEU A 72 -5.52 10.43 -11.24
N ASP A 73 -5.85 11.19 -12.28
CA ASP A 73 -6.16 12.62 -12.21
C ASP A 73 -7.53 12.93 -11.60
N ASP A 74 -8.42 11.94 -11.58
CA ASP A 74 -9.73 11.96 -10.94
C ASP A 74 -9.71 11.39 -9.51
N ASP A 75 -8.53 11.29 -8.90
CA ASP A 75 -8.29 10.68 -7.58
C ASP A 75 -8.64 9.18 -7.46
N THR A 76 -8.95 8.50 -8.57
CA THR A 76 -9.15 7.05 -8.55
C THR A 76 -7.84 6.33 -8.19
N VAL A 77 -7.89 5.51 -7.14
CA VAL A 77 -6.77 4.68 -6.70
C VAL A 77 -6.89 3.29 -7.32
N VAL A 78 -5.87 2.89 -8.07
CA VAL A 78 -5.77 1.56 -8.68
C VAL A 78 -4.71 0.74 -7.96
N VAL A 79 -5.12 -0.44 -7.45
CA VAL A 79 -4.24 -1.38 -6.75
C VAL A 79 -4.28 -2.73 -7.47
N PRO A 80 -3.15 -3.23 -8.02
CA PRO A 80 -3.10 -4.55 -8.64
C PRO A 80 -3.44 -5.66 -7.67
N GLN A 81 -4.39 -6.51 -8.04
CA GLN A 81 -4.79 -7.70 -7.29
C GLN A 81 -3.82 -8.87 -7.55
N VAL A 82 -2.57 -8.69 -7.15
CA VAL A 82 -1.47 -9.64 -7.39
C VAL A 82 -0.83 -10.01 -6.06
N ARG A 83 -0.62 -11.31 -5.85
CA ARG A 83 0.12 -11.82 -4.71
C ARG A 83 1.62 -11.71 -4.96
N TYR A 84 2.31 -10.90 -4.16
CA TYR A 84 3.75 -10.71 -4.24
C TYR A 84 4.50 -11.39 -3.08
N SER A 85 5.79 -11.07 -2.95
CA SER A 85 6.59 -11.45 -1.78
C SER A 85 6.01 -10.89 -0.48
N ILE A 86 6.34 -11.53 0.65
CA ILE A 86 5.93 -11.12 2.00
C ILE A 86 6.18 -9.61 2.24
N THR A 87 7.36 -9.11 1.88
CA THR A 87 7.69 -7.68 2.02
C THR A 87 6.74 -6.79 1.21
N THR A 88 6.45 -7.17 -0.04
CA THR A 88 5.56 -6.38 -0.90
C THR A 88 4.11 -6.44 -0.44
N SER A 89 3.64 -7.59 0.04
CA SER A 89 2.32 -7.70 0.69
C SER A 89 2.23 -6.85 1.95
N GLY A 90 3.31 -6.77 2.73
CA GLY A 90 3.41 -5.85 3.87
C GLY A 90 3.30 -4.38 3.46
N HIS A 91 3.88 -4.00 2.32
CA HIS A 91 3.72 -2.66 1.73
C HIS A 91 2.30 -2.45 1.19
N GLN A 92 1.67 -3.44 0.56
CA GLN A 92 0.28 -3.37 0.10
C GLN A 92 -0.69 -3.11 1.26
N GLY A 93 -0.41 -3.67 2.44
CA GLY A 93 -1.17 -3.42 3.66
C GLY A 93 -1.12 -1.96 4.15
N LEU A 94 -0.26 -1.10 3.59
CA LEU A 94 -0.23 0.35 3.89
C LEU A 94 -1.09 1.17 2.91
N LEU A 95 -1.50 0.59 1.78
CA LEU A 95 -2.18 1.31 0.71
C LEU A 95 -3.59 1.77 1.07
N TYR A 96 -4.18 1.24 2.15
CA TYR A 96 -5.45 1.74 2.67
C TYR A 96 -5.39 3.25 2.98
N ALA A 97 -4.20 3.77 3.29
CA ALA A 97 -3.98 5.18 3.59
C ALA A 97 -4.21 6.12 2.39
N LEU A 98 -4.21 5.60 1.15
CA LEU A 98 -4.53 6.40 -0.05
C LEU A 98 -5.98 6.88 -0.07
N ASN A 99 -6.88 6.17 0.60
CA ASN A 99 -8.29 6.50 0.71
C ASN A 99 -8.66 7.14 2.06
N ALA A 100 -7.68 7.37 2.93
CA ALA A 100 -7.89 7.95 4.25
C ALA A 100 -7.58 9.44 4.24
N GLU A 101 -8.27 10.19 5.09
CA GLU A 101 -7.93 11.60 5.35
C GLU A 101 -6.57 11.68 6.05
N ALA A 102 -5.70 12.59 5.61
CA ALA A 102 -4.35 12.71 6.17
C ALA A 102 -4.35 13.06 7.66
N ASP A 103 -5.36 13.81 8.11
CA ASP A 103 -5.53 14.22 9.52
C ASP A 103 -6.07 13.09 10.41
N SER A 104 -6.51 11.97 9.82
CA SER A 104 -6.91 10.77 10.59
C SER A 104 -5.72 10.05 11.21
N PHE A 105 -4.51 10.30 10.71
CA PHE A 105 -3.28 9.73 11.25
C PHE A 105 -2.66 10.68 12.26
N PRO A 106 -2.21 10.18 13.43
CA PRO A 106 -1.50 11.01 14.38
C PRO A 106 -0.35 11.75 13.72
N LEU A 107 -0.24 13.05 13.97
CA LEU A 107 1.04 13.74 13.85
C LEU A 107 2.04 12.92 14.65
N ASP A 108 3.24 12.71 14.10
CA ASP A 108 4.27 11.88 14.72
C ASP A 108 4.55 12.44 16.11
N MET A 109 3.81 11.93 17.11
CA MET A 109 3.94 12.36 18.48
C MET A 109 5.37 11.98 18.80
N PRO A 110 6.20 12.91 19.31
CA PRO A 110 7.56 12.57 19.71
C PRO A 110 7.41 11.33 20.56
N ARG A 111 7.95 10.21 20.08
CA ARG A 111 7.72 8.86 20.62
C ARG A 111 7.89 9.03 22.11
N ARG A 112 6.78 9.15 22.86
CA ARG A 112 6.84 9.64 24.24
C ARG A 112 7.82 8.70 24.86
N ALA A 113 9.00 9.19 25.25
CA ALA A 113 10.04 8.32 25.73
C ALA A 113 9.35 7.57 26.85
N TRP A 114 9.02 6.30 26.58
CA TRP A 114 8.42 5.47 27.58
C TRP A 114 9.65 5.27 28.45
N ALA A 115 9.85 6.20 29.40
CA ALA A 115 10.74 5.96 30.51
C ALA A 115 10.34 4.56 30.93
N PRO A 116 11.23 3.56 30.80
CA PRO A 116 10.86 2.17 30.94
C PRO A 116 10.11 2.11 32.25
N MET A 117 8.80 1.94 32.15
CA MET A 117 7.95 1.96 33.31
C MET A 117 8.37 0.65 33.95
N ARG A 118 9.22 0.73 34.98
CA ARG A 118 9.50 -0.44 35.81
C ARG A 118 8.12 -1.03 36.08
N ALA A 119 7.90 -2.26 35.66
CA ALA A 119 6.61 -2.90 35.89
C ALA A 119 6.32 -2.71 37.39
N PRO A 120 5.13 -2.21 37.78
CA PRO A 120 4.76 -2.22 39.19
C PRO A 120 5.02 -3.66 39.67
N GLU A 121 5.84 -3.82 40.72
CA GLU A 121 6.36 -5.10 41.27
C GLU A 121 7.73 -5.59 40.76
N SER A 122 8.42 -4.92 39.83
CA SER A 122 9.76 -5.35 39.39
C SER A 122 10.91 -5.06 40.39
N TRP A 123 10.60 -4.69 41.63
CA TRP A 123 11.61 -4.39 42.68
C TRP A 123 12.36 -5.63 43.18
N GLY A 124 11.91 -6.84 42.82
CA GLY A 124 12.55 -8.10 43.20
C GLY A 124 13.30 -8.83 42.08
N TRP A 125 13.37 -8.27 40.87
CA TRP A 125 14.15 -8.89 39.79
C TRP A 125 15.61 -8.48 39.94
N PRO A 126 16.55 -9.44 39.97
CA PRO A 126 17.96 -9.11 40.13
C PRO A 126 18.40 -8.23 38.96
N LEU A 127 19.17 -7.18 39.27
CA LEU A 127 19.82 -6.37 38.25
C LEU A 127 20.73 -7.28 37.40
N ALA A 128 20.97 -6.96 36.13
CA ALA A 128 21.89 -7.75 35.30
C ALA A 128 23.31 -7.86 35.90
N THR A 129 23.68 -6.93 36.79
CA THR A 129 24.91 -6.95 37.60
C THR A 129 24.87 -7.90 38.79
N GLU A 130 23.69 -8.37 39.20
CA GLU A 130 23.45 -9.32 40.29
C GLU A 130 23.32 -10.76 39.77
N CYS A 131 23.37 -10.96 38.46
CA CYS A 131 23.44 -12.29 37.87
C CYS A 131 24.83 -12.88 38.17
N PRO A 132 24.94 -13.96 38.97
CA PRO A 132 26.24 -14.54 39.28
C PRO A 132 26.89 -15.06 37.99
N ALA A 133 28.13 -14.64 37.73
CA ALA A 133 28.89 -15.00 36.54
C ALA A 133 29.37 -16.46 36.51
N ASP A 134 28.72 -17.36 37.27
CA ASP A 134 29.11 -18.76 37.37
C ASP A 134 28.18 -19.65 36.52
N PRO A 135 28.62 -20.07 35.32
CA PRO A 135 27.83 -20.96 34.45
C PRO A 135 27.74 -22.41 34.96
N THR A 136 28.30 -22.74 36.13
CA THR A 136 28.46 -24.13 36.59
C THR A 136 27.34 -24.60 37.53
N ALA A 137 26.45 -23.71 37.96
CA ALA A 137 25.41 -24.01 38.95
C ALA A 137 23.99 -23.86 38.37
N LEU A 138 23.67 -24.60 37.30
CA LEU A 138 22.27 -24.86 36.96
C LEU A 138 21.89 -26.28 37.41
N PRO A 139 20.92 -26.44 38.33
CA PRO A 139 20.37 -27.76 38.63
C PRO A 139 19.73 -28.33 37.36
N GLN A 140 20.08 -29.57 37.03
CA GLN A 140 19.49 -30.32 35.94
C GLN A 140 17.99 -30.48 36.22
N GLU A 141 17.15 -29.70 35.54
CA GLU A 141 15.70 -29.91 35.59
C GLU A 141 15.36 -31.31 35.06
N PRO A 142 14.41 -32.02 35.69
CA PRO A 142 13.97 -33.31 35.20
C PRO A 142 13.33 -33.14 33.82
N MET A 143 13.92 -33.85 32.86
CA MET A 143 13.48 -34.05 31.49
C MET A 143 11.98 -34.38 31.46
N PHE A 144 11.14 -33.37 31.17
CA PHE A 144 9.71 -33.58 30.96
C PHE A 144 9.51 -34.55 29.79
N PRO A 145 8.66 -35.58 29.92
CA PRO A 145 8.35 -36.49 28.81
C PRO A 145 7.65 -35.70 27.69
N ALA A 146 8.12 -35.91 26.46
CA ALA A 146 7.57 -35.33 25.26
C ALA A 146 6.06 -35.57 25.17
N ALA A 147 5.28 -34.48 25.18
CA ALA A 147 3.85 -34.56 24.92
C ALA A 147 3.61 -35.04 23.48
N PRO A 148 2.67 -35.98 23.25
CA PRO A 148 2.37 -36.45 21.91
C PRO A 148 1.77 -35.32 21.07
N MET A 149 2.46 -35.02 19.97
CA MET A 149 2.05 -34.10 18.92
C MET A 149 0.70 -34.55 18.36
N ARG A 150 -0.38 -33.83 18.68
CA ARG A 150 -1.70 -34.09 18.09
C ARG A 150 -1.64 -33.79 16.60
N ALA A 151 -1.86 -34.82 15.78
CA ALA A 151 -2.04 -34.69 14.34
C ALA A 151 -3.15 -33.68 14.06
N HIS A 152 -2.82 -32.61 13.34
CA HIS A 152 -3.81 -31.74 12.70
C HIS A 152 -4.61 -32.60 11.73
N GLY A 153 -5.92 -32.65 11.94
CA GLY A 153 -6.84 -33.35 11.05
C GLY A 153 -6.84 -32.68 9.68
N ASP A 154 -6.73 -33.52 8.65
CA ASP A 154 -7.04 -33.17 7.26
C ASP A 154 -8.50 -32.76 7.16
N ASP A 155 -8.77 -31.45 7.15
CA ASP A 155 -10.04 -30.95 6.66
C ASP A 155 -10.15 -31.28 5.16
N PRO A 156 -11.21 -31.98 4.71
CA PRO A 156 -11.33 -32.38 3.32
C PRO A 156 -11.46 -31.13 2.44
N VAL A 157 -10.47 -30.94 1.57
CA VAL A 157 -10.51 -29.93 0.51
C VAL A 157 -11.75 -30.20 -0.35
N PRO A 158 -12.66 -29.21 -0.51
CA PRO A 158 -13.84 -29.41 -1.32
C PRO A 158 -13.42 -29.75 -2.77
N PRO A 159 -14.11 -30.71 -3.43
CA PRO A 159 -13.77 -31.08 -4.79
C PRO A 159 -13.86 -29.87 -5.72
N ALA A 160 -12.93 -29.77 -6.68
CA ALA A 160 -12.83 -28.62 -7.60
C ALA A 160 -14.15 -28.24 -8.29
N ALA A 161 -15.05 -29.22 -8.49
CA ALA A 161 -16.39 -29.01 -9.02
C ALA A 161 -17.27 -28.07 -8.17
N VAL A 162 -17.14 -28.12 -6.84
CA VAL A 162 -17.90 -27.26 -5.92
C VAL A 162 -17.41 -25.81 -5.97
N VAL A 163 -16.10 -25.61 -6.15
CA VAL A 163 -15.50 -24.28 -6.29
C VAL A 163 -15.94 -23.65 -7.61
N LEU A 164 -15.90 -24.40 -8.72
CA LEU A 164 -16.32 -23.91 -10.03
C LEU A 164 -17.82 -23.59 -10.10
N ALA A 165 -18.68 -24.40 -9.49
CA ALA A 165 -20.12 -24.13 -9.43
C ALA A 165 -20.44 -22.82 -8.70
N ARG A 166 -19.68 -22.48 -7.64
CA ARG A 166 -19.85 -21.21 -6.91
C ARG A 166 -19.42 -20.00 -7.73
N ILE A 167 -18.35 -20.12 -8.52
CA ILE A 167 -17.87 -19.04 -9.39
C ILE A 167 -18.89 -18.80 -10.53
N GLN A 168 -19.42 -19.87 -11.13
CA GLN A 168 -20.42 -19.78 -12.18
C GLN A 168 -21.70 -19.08 -11.69
N ALA A 169 -22.22 -19.48 -10.52
CA ALA A 169 -23.41 -18.86 -9.93
C ALA A 169 -23.21 -17.37 -9.61
N ALA A 170 -22.01 -16.95 -9.20
CA ALA A 170 -21.70 -15.55 -8.95
C ALA A 170 -21.64 -14.72 -10.24
N LEU A 171 -21.13 -15.29 -11.34
CA LEU A 171 -21.09 -14.61 -12.65
C LEU A 171 -22.49 -14.44 -13.26
N GLU A 172 -23.37 -15.44 -13.10
CA GLU A 172 -24.75 -15.36 -13.58
C GLU A 172 -25.58 -14.33 -12.81
N ALA A 173 -25.33 -14.16 -11.51
CA ALA A 173 -25.99 -13.12 -10.70
C ALA A 173 -25.64 -11.70 -11.18
N VAL A 174 -24.39 -11.45 -11.57
CA VAL A 174 -23.95 -10.13 -12.09
C VAL A 174 -24.54 -9.84 -13.48
N ALA A 175 -24.72 -10.88 -14.31
CA ALA A 175 -25.27 -10.72 -15.65
C ALA A 175 -26.79 -10.45 -15.68
N SER A 176 -27.50 -10.74 -14.57
CA SER A 176 -28.95 -10.55 -14.48
C SER A 176 -29.37 -9.17 -13.96
N GLU A 177 -28.44 -8.31 -13.55
CA GLU A 177 -28.79 -6.95 -13.15
C GLU A 177 -29.01 -6.08 -14.39
N PRO A 178 -30.22 -5.52 -14.59
CA PRO A 178 -30.46 -4.60 -15.70
C PRO A 178 -29.57 -3.36 -15.51
N PRO A 179 -28.96 -2.84 -16.58
CA PRO A 179 -28.16 -1.62 -16.47
C PRO A 179 -29.03 -0.49 -15.92
N PRO A 180 -28.48 0.37 -15.04
CA PRO A 180 -29.24 1.52 -14.54
C PRO A 180 -29.69 2.36 -15.73
N SER A 181 -31.01 2.53 -15.84
CA SER A 181 -31.64 3.36 -16.86
C SER A 181 -31.09 4.79 -16.76
N LEU A 182 -30.16 5.13 -17.65
CA LEU A 182 -29.70 6.49 -17.87
C LEU A 182 -30.87 7.28 -18.46
N PHE A 183 -31.69 7.85 -17.60
CA PHE A 183 -32.63 8.91 -17.93
C PHE A 183 -31.84 10.15 -18.34
N PHE A 184 -31.63 10.30 -19.65
CA PHE A 184 -31.21 11.55 -20.26
C PHE A 184 -32.47 12.27 -20.73
N ASP A 185 -33.02 13.13 -19.86
CA ASP A 185 -33.98 14.15 -20.27
C ASP A 185 -33.19 15.34 -20.81
N GLY A 186 -33.50 15.75 -22.05
CA GLY A 186 -32.88 16.90 -22.74
C GLY A 186 -33.30 18.26 -22.15
N PRO A 187 -33.23 19.39 -22.90
CA PRO A 187 -33.07 19.49 -24.35
C PRO A 187 -32.10 20.60 -24.84
N ASP A 188 -31.95 20.64 -26.16
CA ASP A 188 -31.65 21.80 -27.01
C ASP A 188 -31.24 23.13 -26.33
N SER A 189 -29.99 23.55 -26.58
CA SER A 189 -29.71 24.96 -26.86
C SER A 189 -28.48 25.11 -27.76
N LEU A 190 -28.84 25.38 -29.01
CA LEU A 190 -28.10 25.94 -30.13
C LEU A 190 -27.46 27.31 -29.79
N LEU A 191 -26.33 27.61 -30.46
CA LEU A 191 -25.72 28.94 -30.68
C LEU A 191 -25.01 29.51 -29.42
N ASP A 192 -23.77 29.97 -29.44
CA ASP A 192 -23.14 30.86 -30.41
C ASP A 192 -21.66 31.10 -30.02
N ALA A 193 -20.86 31.60 -30.98
CA ALA A 193 -19.63 32.38 -30.77
C ALA A 193 -18.27 31.65 -30.53
N PRO A 194 -17.12 32.33 -30.78
CA PRO A 194 -16.39 32.12 -32.04
C PRO A 194 -14.87 31.89 -31.88
N ASP A 195 -14.29 31.40 -32.97
CA ASP A 195 -12.97 31.70 -33.54
C ASP A 195 -11.94 32.42 -32.63
N LEU A 196 -10.98 31.67 -32.09
CA LEU A 196 -9.73 32.22 -31.56
C LEU A 196 -8.55 31.66 -32.33
N ALA A 197 -8.01 32.54 -33.16
CA ALA A 197 -6.79 32.38 -33.93
C ALA A 197 -5.61 31.94 -33.05
N TYR A 198 -5.01 30.82 -33.44
CA TYR A 198 -3.77 30.31 -32.90
C TYR A 198 -2.60 31.10 -33.50
N SER A 199 -2.11 32.12 -32.81
CA SER A 199 -0.85 32.80 -33.16
C SER A 199 0.33 31.98 -32.66
N ALA A 200 1.07 31.42 -33.62
CA ALA A 200 2.40 30.89 -33.42
C ALA A 200 3.40 32.04 -33.45
N GLU A 201 4.15 32.23 -32.37
CA GLU A 201 5.46 32.90 -32.38
C GLU A 201 6.06 32.73 -30.99
N TRP A 202 7.20 32.06 -30.87
CA TRP A 202 8.22 32.32 -29.83
C TRP A 202 9.54 31.67 -30.28
N CYS A 203 10.26 32.39 -31.13
CA CYS A 203 11.72 32.30 -31.24
C CYS A 203 12.31 33.38 -30.33
N GLY A 204 13.19 32.99 -29.41
CA GLY A 204 13.86 33.92 -28.51
C GLY A 204 15.15 33.32 -27.97
N THR A 205 16.19 33.35 -28.80
CA THR A 205 17.59 33.20 -28.40
C THR A 205 18.00 34.33 -27.46
N ALA A 206 18.60 34.00 -26.32
CA ALA A 206 19.38 34.95 -25.53
C ALA A 206 20.80 34.40 -25.31
N SER A 207 21.74 35.08 -25.94
CA SER A 207 23.17 35.04 -25.64
C SER A 207 23.50 36.20 -24.71
N THR A 208 24.69 36.11 -24.09
CA THR A 208 25.51 37.14 -23.43
C THR A 208 25.52 37.12 -21.90
N GLY A 209 26.73 36.89 -21.38
CA GLY A 209 27.17 36.89 -19.99
C GLY A 209 28.52 36.19 -19.92
#